data_AF-A0A2S8UVH1-F1
#
_entry.id   AF-A0A2S8UVH1-F1
#
_cell.length_a   1.000
_cell.length_b   1.000
_cell.length_c   1.000
_cell.angle_alpha   90.00
_cell.angle_beta   90.00
_cell.angle_gamma   90.00
#
_symmetry.space_group_name_H-M   'P 1'
#
loop_
_entity.id
_entity.type
_entity.pdbx_description
1 polymer ?
#
loop_
_entity_poly.entity_id
_entity_poly.type
_entity_poly.pdbx_seq_one_letter_code
_entity_poly.pdbx_strand_id
1 'polypeptide(L)'
;MATVTIRNLSDDVVDALKARARRNSRSMEAEVRDVLTRLAENDASGIEAALAQRIPQRRRWSVPSSEIMAWIDANPSTPAQDRMREEWAAELEADRRNPLFDETIRDPWDDDASA
;
A
#
# COMPACT_ATOMS: atom_id res chain seq x y z
N MET A 1 -13.72 -14.18 31.72
CA MET A 1 -14.16 -15.22 30.76
C MET A 1 -15.64 -15.02 30.52
N ALA A 2 -16.02 -14.70 29.29
CA ALA A 2 -17.43 -14.70 28.89
C ALA A 2 -17.79 -16.11 28.40
N THR A 3 -18.96 -16.62 28.78
CA THR A 3 -19.47 -17.93 28.36
C THR A 3 -20.71 -17.71 27.51
N VAL A 4 -20.71 -18.28 26.30
CA VAL A 4 -21.84 -18.25 25.37
C VAL A 4 -22.35 -19.67 25.20
N THR A 5 -23.64 -19.88 25.43
CA THR A 5 -24.31 -21.17 25.23
C THR A 5 -25.22 -21.08 24.02
N ILE A 6 -24.90 -21.80 22.95
CA ILE A 6 -25.73 -21.90 21.76
C ILE A 6 -26.59 -23.14 21.87
N ARG A 7 -27.92 -22.97 21.90
CA ARG A 7 -28.90 -24.07 21.98
C ARG A 7 -29.44 -24.39 20.58
N ASN A 8 -29.87 -25.64 20.38
CA ASN A 8 -30.45 -26.14 19.13
C ASN A 8 -29.56 -25.90 17.90
N LEU A 9 -28.24 -26.05 18.05
CA LEU A 9 -27.33 -26.07 16.91
C LEU A 9 -27.50 -27.40 16.18
N SER A 10 -27.77 -27.35 14.87
CA SER A 10 -27.94 -28.56 14.05
C SER A 10 -26.68 -29.44 14.09
N ASP A 11 -26.87 -30.76 14.15
CA ASP A 11 -25.78 -31.74 14.24
C ASP A 11 -24.79 -31.63 13.07
N ASP A 12 -25.29 -31.36 11.85
CA ASP A 12 -24.45 -31.15 10.66
C ASP A 12 -23.43 -30.00 10.86
N VAL A 13 -23.84 -28.93 11.54
CA VAL A 13 -22.97 -27.78 11.83
C VAL A 13 -21.95 -28.13 12.92
N VAL A 14 -22.37 -28.89 13.93
CA VAL A 14 -21.46 -29.40 14.97
C VAL A 14 -20.37 -30.26 14.34
N ASP A 15 -20.72 -31.13 13.41
CA ASP A 15 -19.77 -32.02 12.74
C ASP A 15 -18.85 -31.28 11.77
N ALA A 16 -19.38 -30.30 11.02
CA ALA A 16 -18.57 -29.42 10.20
C ALA A 16 -17.53 -28.63 11.02
N LEU A 17 -17.93 -28.12 12.19
CA LEU A 17 -17.04 -27.40 13.11
C LEU A 17 -15.97 -28.33 13.71
N LYS A 18 -16.32 -29.56 14.11
CA LYS A 18 -15.35 -30.56 14.57
C LYS A 18 -14.34 -30.91 13.47
N ALA A 19 -14.81 -31.12 12.24
CA ALA A 19 -13.94 -31.42 11.10
C ALA A 19 -12.97 -30.27 10.83
N ARG A 20 -13.46 -29.02 10.89
CA ARG A 20 -12.64 -27.81 10.74
C ARG A 20 -11.58 -27.70 11.85
N ALA A 21 -11.96 -27.90 13.11
CA ALA A 21 -11.04 -27.87 14.24
C ALA A 21 -9.92 -28.93 14.11
N ARG A 22 -10.27 -30.14 13.65
CA ARG A 22 -9.29 -31.20 13.36
C ARG A 22 -8.30 -30.80 12.26
N ARG A 23 -8.78 -30.20 11.17
CA ARG A 23 -7.90 -29.71 10.08
C ARG A 23 -6.92 -28.64 10.57
N ASN A 24 -7.35 -27.80 11.51
CA ASN A 24 -6.54 -26.73 12.08
C ASN A 24 -5.73 -27.17 13.31
N SER A 25 -5.76 -28.45 13.68
CA SER A 25 -5.07 -28.99 14.87
C SER A 25 -5.40 -28.25 16.17
N ARG A 26 -6.67 -27.84 16.33
CA ARG A 26 -7.18 -27.08 17.49
C ARG A 26 -8.37 -27.81 18.14
N SER A 27 -8.70 -27.43 19.38
CA SER A 27 -9.96 -27.86 20.00
C SER A 27 -11.16 -27.18 19.32
N MET A 28 -12.33 -27.80 19.41
CA MET A 28 -13.56 -27.25 18.83
C MET A 28 -13.89 -25.87 19.42
N GLU A 29 -13.73 -25.72 20.73
CA GLU A 29 -13.93 -24.43 21.43
C GLU A 29 -12.95 -23.37 20.93
N ALA A 30 -11.67 -23.71 20.75
CA ALA A 30 -10.66 -22.79 20.25
C ALA A 30 -10.98 -22.34 18.81
N GLU A 31 -11.45 -23.25 17.96
CA GLU A 31 -11.86 -22.92 16.59
C GLU A 31 -13.11 -22.02 16.57
N VAL A 32 -14.12 -22.32 17.39
CA VAL A 32 -15.34 -21.50 17.47
C VAL A 32 -15.02 -20.10 18.00
N ARG A 33 -14.16 -20.02 19.02
CA ARG A 33 -13.66 -18.73 19.54
C ARG A 33 -12.97 -17.92 18.44
N ASP A 34 -12.04 -18.54 17.71
CA ASP A 34 -11.31 -17.88 16.62
C ASP A 34 -12.25 -17.36 15.52
N VAL A 35 -13.25 -18.15 15.11
CA VAL A 35 -14.25 -17.74 14.12
C VAL A 35 -15.08 -16.57 14.63
N LEU A 36 -15.56 -16.61 15.88
CA LEU A 36 -16.35 -15.54 16.46
C LEU A 36 -15.53 -14.26 16.67
N THR A 37 -14.27 -14.39 17.10
CA THR A 37 -13.33 -13.27 17.20
C THR A 37 -13.11 -12.63 15.85
N ARG A 38 -12.80 -13.42 14.82
CA ARG A 38 -12.63 -12.91 13.46
C ARG A 38 -13.90 -12.26 12.93
N LEU A 39 -15.08 -12.81 13.22
CA LEU A 39 -16.33 -12.18 12.78
C LEU A 39 -16.57 -10.84 13.48
N ALA A 40 -16.28 -10.76 14.79
CA ALA A 40 -16.43 -9.54 15.58
C ALA A 40 -15.38 -8.46 15.23
N GLU A 41 -14.17 -8.85 14.87
CA GLU A 41 -13.09 -7.95 14.46
C GLU A 41 -13.24 -7.48 13.00
N ASN A 42 -13.83 -8.32 12.16
CA ASN A 42 -13.93 -8.10 10.71
C ASN A 42 -15.30 -7.52 10.31
N ASP A 43 -15.89 -6.69 11.17
CA ASP A 43 -17.09 -5.87 10.90
C ASP A 43 -16.78 -4.68 9.96
N ALA A 44 -15.64 -4.73 9.26
CA ALA A 44 -15.43 -3.98 8.04
C ALA A 44 -16.29 -4.66 6.97
N SER A 45 -17.18 -3.90 6.37
CA SER A 45 -18.12 -4.36 5.34
C SER A 45 -17.43 -5.30 4.35
N GLY A 46 -18.13 -6.32 3.83
CA GLY A 46 -17.51 -7.30 2.90
C GLY A 46 -16.81 -6.67 1.69
N ILE A 47 -17.15 -5.42 1.37
CA ILE A 47 -16.47 -4.56 0.39
C ILE A 47 -15.10 -4.12 0.89
N GLU A 48 -14.96 -3.63 2.12
CA GLU A 48 -13.68 -3.24 2.73
C GLU A 48 -12.74 -4.44 2.90
N ALA A 49 -13.26 -5.60 3.33
CA ALA A 49 -12.45 -6.81 3.45
C ALA A 49 -12.00 -7.37 2.09
N ALA A 50 -12.84 -7.28 1.05
CA ALA A 50 -12.48 -7.64 -0.32
C ALA A 50 -11.50 -6.64 -0.94
N LEU A 51 -11.63 -5.35 -0.61
CA LEU A 51 -10.72 -4.30 -1.03
C LEU A 51 -9.35 -4.44 -0.36
N ALA A 52 -9.31 -4.70 0.95
CA ALA A 52 -8.07 -4.90 1.71
C ALA A 52 -7.26 -6.14 1.26
N GLN A 53 -7.93 -7.16 0.72
CA GLN A 53 -7.27 -8.34 0.14
C GLN A 53 -6.77 -8.12 -1.29
N ARG A 54 -7.37 -7.20 -2.05
CA ARG A 54 -6.98 -6.87 -3.44
C ARG A 54 -5.95 -5.76 -3.52
N ILE A 55 -5.89 -4.89 -2.52
CA ILE A 55 -4.83 -3.89 -2.40
C ILE A 55 -3.64 -4.59 -1.74
N PRO A 56 -2.50 -4.82 -2.42
CA PRO A 56 -1.30 -5.24 -1.73
C PRO A 56 -1.06 -4.22 -0.62
N GLN A 57 -0.91 -4.68 0.63
CA GLN A 57 -0.46 -3.87 1.77
C GLN A 57 0.91 -3.29 1.42
N ARG A 58 0.92 -2.26 0.58
CA ARG A 58 2.09 -1.49 0.25
C ARG A 58 2.35 -0.67 1.49
N ARG A 59 3.36 -1.14 2.23
CA ARG A 59 4.33 -0.35 2.98
C ARG A 59 4.11 1.14 2.72
N ARG A 60 3.76 1.88 3.77
CA ARG A 60 3.84 3.35 3.86
C ARG A 60 3.57 4.07 2.53
N TRP A 61 2.33 4.50 2.32
CA TRP A 61 1.94 5.33 1.16
C TRP A 61 2.78 6.61 0.99
N SER A 62 3.54 7.01 2.01
CA SER A 62 4.53 8.08 1.95
C SER A 62 5.90 7.56 2.38
N VAL A 63 6.89 7.67 1.50
CA VAL A 63 8.29 7.73 1.92
C VAL A 63 8.50 9.15 2.47
N PRO A 64 8.91 9.33 3.74
CA PRO A 64 9.21 10.66 4.26
C PRO A 64 10.31 11.31 3.43
N SER A 65 10.25 12.63 3.24
CA SER A 65 11.29 13.38 2.52
C SER A 65 12.68 13.10 3.06
N SER A 66 12.84 12.89 4.37
CA SER A 66 14.13 12.55 4.97
C SER A 66 14.71 11.21 4.49
N GLU A 67 13.87 10.22 4.23
CA GLU A 67 14.30 8.90 3.74
C GLU A 67 14.69 8.97 2.25
N ILE A 68 13.98 9.79 1.47
CA ILE A 68 14.35 10.11 0.08
C ILE A 68 15.72 10.80 0.04
N MET A 69 15.92 11.82 0.88
CA MET A 69 17.21 12.55 0.93
C MET A 69 18.35 11.64 1.39
N ALA A 70 18.13 10.80 2.40
CA ALA A 70 19.13 9.82 2.83
C ALA A 70 19.52 8.82 1.72
N TRP A 71 18.57 8.43 0.88
CA TRP A 71 18.85 7.58 -0.28
C TRP A 71 19.66 8.30 -1.35
N ILE A 72 19.37 9.57 -1.61
CA ILE A 72 20.15 10.41 -2.54
C ILE A 72 21.59 10.56 -2.04
N ASP A 73 21.77 10.89 -0.76
CA ASP A 73 23.11 11.06 -0.16
C ASP A 73 23.94 9.77 -0.21
N ALA A 74 23.27 8.61 -0.05
CA ALA A 74 23.91 7.31 -0.14
C ALA A 74 24.34 6.93 -1.57
N ASN A 75 23.84 7.62 -2.60
CA ASN A 75 24.09 7.33 -4.01
C ASN A 75 24.61 8.59 -4.73
N PRO A 76 25.82 9.06 -4.41
CA PRO A 76 26.41 10.22 -5.07
C PRO A 76 26.54 9.96 -6.58
N SER A 77 26.33 11.01 -7.38
CA SER A 77 26.49 10.93 -8.83
C SER A 77 27.94 10.61 -9.20
N THR A 78 28.11 9.84 -10.27
CA THR A 78 29.41 9.59 -10.87
C THR A 78 29.80 10.74 -11.81
N PRO A 79 31.10 11.00 -12.04
CA PRO A 79 31.55 12.04 -12.97
C PRO A 79 31.03 11.87 -14.42
N ALA A 80 30.65 10.65 -14.81
CA ALA A 80 30.00 10.41 -16.10
C ALA A 80 28.54 10.85 -16.12
N GLN A 81 27.81 10.61 -15.03
CA GLN A 81 26.43 11.09 -14.87
C GLN A 81 26.37 12.61 -14.74
N ASP A 82 27.37 13.23 -14.12
CA ASP A 82 27.47 14.69 -14.03
C ASP A 82 27.58 15.33 -15.42
N ARG A 83 28.50 14.81 -16.26
CA ARG A 83 28.63 15.27 -17.64
C ARG A 83 27.36 15.06 -18.45
N MET A 84 26.72 13.89 -18.33
CA MET A 84 25.47 13.61 -19.04
C MET A 84 24.35 14.56 -18.62
N ARG A 85 24.27 14.89 -17.32
CA ARG A 85 23.31 15.86 -16.79
C ARG A 85 23.58 17.27 -17.32
N GLU A 86 24.84 17.69 -17.41
CA GLU A 86 25.24 18.97 -18.00
C GLU A 86 24.87 19.05 -19.49
N GLU A 87 25.12 17.97 -20.24
CA GLU A 87 24.74 17.84 -21.66
C GLU A 87 23.21 17.95 -21.83
N TRP A 88 22.44 17.18 -21.07
CA TRP A 88 20.96 17.23 -21.13
C TRP A 88 20.39 18.58 -20.72
N ALA A 89 20.98 19.25 -19.72
CA ALA A 89 20.58 20.59 -19.33
C ALA A 89 20.84 21.61 -20.45
N ALA A 90 21.96 21.48 -21.16
CA ALA A 90 22.28 22.33 -22.30
C ALA A 90 21.34 22.09 -23.49
N GLU A 91 20.95 20.84 -23.75
CA GLU A 91 19.96 20.48 -24.77
C GLU A 91 18.57 21.06 -24.44
N LEU A 92 18.08 20.86 -23.21
CA LEU A 92 16.79 21.43 -22.77
C LEU A 92 16.76 22.96 -22.87
N GLU A 93 17.86 23.62 -22.53
CA GLU A 93 17.96 25.08 -22.63
C GLU A 93 18.08 25.55 -24.09
N ALA A 94 18.66 24.74 -24.98
CA ALA A 94 18.63 25.01 -26.41
C ALA A 94 17.21 24.85 -26.99
N ASP A 95 16.49 23.81 -26.58
CA ASP A 95 15.11 23.55 -27.01
C ASP A 95 14.13 24.61 -26.50
N ARG A 96 14.27 25.09 -25.26
CA ARG A 96 13.47 26.20 -24.72
C ARG A 96 13.62 27.49 -25.54
N ARG A 97 14.80 27.70 -26.13
CA ARG A 97 15.08 28.86 -27.01
C ARG A 97 14.77 28.59 -28.47
N ASN A 98 14.35 27.37 -28.82
CA ASN A 98 14.06 26.97 -30.19
C ASN A 98 12.64 27.41 -30.57
N PRO A 99 12.47 28.33 -31.53
CA PRO A 99 11.16 28.84 -31.93
C PRO A 99 10.25 27.79 -32.60
N LEU A 100 10.77 26.61 -32.96
CA LEU A 100 9.96 25.47 -33.44
C LEU A 100 9.29 24.69 -32.30
N PHE A 101 9.80 24.80 -31.08
CA PHE A 101 9.24 24.22 -29.85
C PHE A 101 8.68 25.30 -28.91
N ASP A 102 8.50 26.53 -29.42
CA ASP A 102 7.79 27.63 -28.76
C ASP A 102 6.27 27.37 -28.77
N GLU A 103 5.88 26.18 -28.32
CA GLU A 103 4.56 25.98 -27.77
C GLU A 103 4.58 26.69 -26.42
N THR A 104 3.91 27.83 -26.39
CA THR A 104 3.61 28.67 -25.22
C THR A 104 2.73 27.92 -24.19
N ILE A 105 3.09 26.68 -23.87
CA ILE A 105 2.60 25.96 -22.71
C ILE A 105 3.40 26.51 -21.53
N ARG A 106 2.97 27.68 -21.06
CA ARG A 106 3.40 28.25 -19.80
C ARG A 106 3.09 27.24 -18.71
N ASP A 107 4.13 26.71 -18.04
CA ASP A 107 3.94 25.81 -16.91
C ASP A 107 3.18 26.58 -15.81
N PRO A 108 1.96 26.15 -15.42
CA PRO A 108 1.17 26.83 -14.40
C PRO A 108 1.85 26.92 -13.04
N TRP A 109 2.92 26.15 -12.81
CA TRP A 109 3.63 26.05 -11.54
C TRP A 109 4.92 26.90 -11.49
N ASP A 110 5.38 27.46 -12.61
CA ASP A 110 6.56 28.34 -12.64
C ASP A 110 6.25 29.75 -12.09
N ASP A 111 5.00 30.21 -12.16
CA ASP A 111 4.59 31.54 -11.67
C ASP A 111 4.62 31.64 -10.12
N ASP A 112 4.50 30.53 -9.40
CA ASP A 112 4.47 30.47 -7.93
C ASP A 112 5.88 30.42 -7.29
N ALA A 113 6.95 30.30 -8.08
CA ALA A 113 8.32 30.23 -7.56
C ALA A 113 8.95 31.60 -7.22
N SER A 114 8.22 32.70 -7.44
CA SER A 114 8.68 34.06 -7.10
C SER A 114 7.78 34.74 -6.08
N ALA A 115 7.99 34.39 -4.81
CA ALA A 115 7.57 35.15 -3.62
C ALA A 115 8.65 35.10 -2.54
#